data_AF-A0A969VGK5-F1
#
_entry.id   AF-A0A969VGK5-F1
#
_cell.length_a   1.000
_cell.length_b   1.000
_cell.length_c   1.000
_cell.angle_alpha   90.00
_cell.angle_beta   90.00
_cell.angle_gamma   90.00
#
_symmetry.space_group_name_H-M   'P 1'
#
loop_
_entity.id
_entity.type
_entity.pdbx_description
1 polymer ?
#
loop_
_entity_poly.entity_id
_entity_poly.type
_entity_poly.pdbx_seq_one_letter_code
_entity_poly.pdbx_strand_id
1 'polypeptide(L)' 'MRSHTIDCLKIVPSHLMALLSASQPQKILPRKRLVIGGEALSSQLVKTVRQYTQDCQIINHYGPFKKPL' A
#
# COMPACT_ATOMS: atom_id res chain seq x y z
N MET A 1 5.39 -6.13 25.60
CA MET A 1 5.72 -6.10 24.16
C MET A 1 4.99 -4.91 23.55
N ARG A 2 5.70 -3.89 23.03
CA ARG A 2 5.05 -2.71 22.45
C ARG A 2 4.54 -3.06 21.06
N SER A 3 3.25 -3.34 20.93
CA SER A 3 2.56 -3.35 19.64
C SER A 3 2.51 -1.93 19.10
N HIS A 4 3.56 -1.52 18.39
CA HIS A 4 3.55 -0.25 17.67
C HIS A 4 2.58 -0.38 16.50
N THR A 5 1.37 0.16 16.66
CA THR A 5 0.41 0.26 15.57
C THR A 5 0.93 1.23 14.53
N ILE A 6 1.07 0.77 13.29
CA ILE A 6 1.51 1.62 12.19
C ILE A 6 0.33 2.50 11.75
N ASP A 7 0.42 3.80 12.00
CA ASP A 7 -0.58 4.76 11.54
C ASP A 7 -0.45 5.00 10.03
N CYS A 8 0.78 5.05 9.52
CA CYS A 8 1.09 5.35 8.12
C CYS A 8 2.19 4.41 7.58
N LEU A 9 2.01 3.86 6.38
CA LEU A 9 3.02 3.05 5.69
C LEU A 9 3.25 3.59 4.28
N LYS A 10 4.51 3.74 3.86
CA LYS A 10 4.89 3.99 2.46
C LYS A 10 5.57 2.77 1.87
N ILE A 11 5.12 2.33 0.70
CA ILE A 11 5.61 1.11 0.05
C ILE A 11 5.45 1.20 -1.47
N VAL A 12 6.26 0.45 -2.22
CA VAL A 12 6.10 0.33 -3.68
C VAL A 12 5.13 -0.82 -4.02
N PRO A 13 4.40 -0.79 -5.15
CA PRO A 13 3.47 -1.85 -5.55
C PRO A 13 4.02 -3.28 -5.49
N SER A 14 5.24 -3.53 -5.99
CA SER A 14 5.86 -4.86 -6.01
C SER A 14 6.08 -5.42 -4.61
N HIS A 15 6.63 -4.62 -3.69
CA HIS A 15 6.78 -5.00 -2.29
C HIS A 15 5.45 -5.17 -1.56
N LEU A 16 4.45 -4.36 -1.89
CA LEU A 16 3.12 -4.52 -1.31
C LEU A 16 2.52 -5.87 -1.70
N MET A 17 2.63 -6.28 -2.96
CA MET A 17 2.16 -7.61 -3.38
C MET A 17 2.86 -8.73 -2.61
N ALA A 18 4.19 -8.70 -2.53
CA ALA A 18 4.94 -9.71 -1.79
C ALA A 18 4.53 -9.78 -0.31
N LEU A 19 4.30 -8.62 0.32
CA LEU A 19 3.84 -8.51 1.70
C LEU A 19 2.44 -9.10 1.88
N LEU A 20 1.52 -8.82 0.96
CA LEU A 20 0.17 -9.39 0.97
C LEU A 20 0.18 -10.91 0.77
N SER A 21 1.15 -11.45 0.02
CA SER A 21 1.29 -12.90 -0.21
C SER A 21 1.99 -13.65 0.92
N ALA A 22 2.95 -13.03 1.61
CA ALA A 22 3.81 -13.71 2.58
C ALA A 22 3.39 -13.49 4.05
N SER A 23 2.54 -12.51 4.35
CA SER A 23 2.23 -12.09 5.73
C SER A 23 0.74 -11.96 5.99
N GLN A 24 0.34 -11.92 7.27
CA GLN A 24 -1.02 -11.56 7.70
C GLN A 24 -1.25 -10.05 7.45
N PRO A 25 -1.92 -9.64 6.36
CA PRO A 25 -1.89 -8.26 5.91
C PRO A 25 -2.48 -7.29 6.93
N GLN A 26 -3.51 -7.73 7.65
CA GLN A 26 -4.20 -6.96 8.68
C GLN A 26 -3.29 -6.52 9.84
N LYS A 27 -2.16 -7.21 10.09
CA LYS A 27 -1.21 -6.85 11.14
C LYS A 27 -0.19 -5.80 10.70
N ILE A 28 0.01 -5.65 9.40
CA ILE A 28 1.08 -4.82 8.83
C ILE A 28 0.52 -3.59 8.11
N LEU A 29 -0.67 -3.72 7.51
CA LEU A 29 -1.32 -2.61 6.83
C LEU A 29 -1.65 -1.49 7.83
N PRO A 30 -1.40 -0.23 7.44
CA PRO A 30 -1.61 0.90 8.32
C PRO A 30 -3.10 1.13 8.54
N ARG A 31 -3.45 1.63 9.73
CA ARG A 31 -4.84 1.98 10.05
C ARG A 31 -5.33 3.25 9.38
N LYS A 32 -4.46 4.26 9.21
CA LYS A 32 -4.87 5.58 8.72
C LYS A 32 -4.49 5.81 7.27
N ARG A 33 -3.22 5.61 6.89
CA ARG A 33 -2.75 5.98 5.54
C ARG A 33 -1.77 4.97 4.93
N LEU A 34 -2.05 4.51 3.72
CA LEU A 34 -1.14 3.72 2.90
C LEU A 34 -0.72 4.54 1.69
N VAL A 35 0.55 4.93 1.63
CA VAL A 35 1.14 5.65 0.51
C VAL A 35 1.80 4.64 -0.42
N ILE A 36 1.30 4.52 -1.65
CA ILE A 36 1.85 3.63 -2.67
C ILE A 36 2.48 4.47 -3.77
N GLY A 37 3.73 4.21 -4.13
CA GLY A 37 4.40 4.99 -5.17
C GLY A 37 5.74 4.39 -5.59
N GLY A 38 6.39 5.00 -6.59
CA GLY A 38 7.66 4.51 -7.14
C GLY A 38 7.53 3.53 -8.31
N GLU A 39 6.35 2.91 -8.49
CA GLU A 39 6.02 2.09 -9.65
C GLU A 39 4.54 2.32 -10.06
N ALA A 40 4.14 1.78 -11.21
CA ALA A 40 2.76 1.82 -11.66
C ALA A 40 1.83 1.08 -10.68
N LEU A 41 0.83 1.80 -10.15
CA LEU A 41 -0.19 1.22 -9.29
C LEU A 41 -1.36 0.70 -10.13
N SER A 42 -1.62 -0.61 -10.05
CA SER A 42 -2.76 -1.23 -10.72
C SER A 42 -4.05 -1.08 -9.89
N SER A 43 -5.18 -0.93 -10.57
CA SER A 43 -6.50 -0.91 -9.93
C SER A 43 -6.83 -2.22 -9.20
N GLN A 44 -6.30 -3.35 -9.70
CA GLN A 44 -6.47 -4.65 -9.07
C GLN A 44 -5.78 -4.72 -7.70
N LEU A 45 -4.56 -4.19 -7.58
CA LEU A 45 -3.85 -4.15 -6.30
C LEU A 45 -4.61 -3.30 -5.26
N VAL A 46 -5.18 -2.17 -5.68
CA VAL A 46 -6.01 -1.34 -4.79
C VAL A 46 -7.23 -2.11 -4.29
N LYS A 47 -7.93 -2.87 -5.16
CA LYS A 47 -9.06 -3.71 -4.75
C LYS A 47 -8.63 -4.77 -3.74
N THR A 48 -7.51 -5.44 -3.96
CA THR A 48 -6.98 -6.44 -3.03
C THR A 48 -6.66 -5.81 -1.67
N VAL A 49 -5.99 -4.66 -1.63
CA VAL A 49 -5.71 -3.95 -0.37
C VAL A 49 -6.99 -3.59 0.38
N ARG A 50 -8.03 -3.13 -0.34
CA ARG A 50 -9.33 -2.77 0.24
C ARG A 50 -10.04 -3.95 0.91
N GLN A 51 -9.77 -5.19 0.51
CA GLN A 51 -10.31 -6.37 1.20
C GLN A 51 -9.79 -6.52 2.64
N TYR A 52 -8.64 -5.92 2.96
CA TYR A 52 -8.02 -5.99 4.29
C TYR A 52 -8.22 -4.72 5.12
N THR A 53 -8.54 -3.59 4.48
CA THR A 53 -8.70 -2.31 5.17
C THR A 53 -9.71 -1.40 4.47
N GLN A 54 -10.84 -1.18 5.15
CA GLN A 54 -11.92 -0.35 4.65
C GLN A 54 -11.67 1.14 4.95
N ASP A 55 -11.18 1.44 6.15
CA ASP A 55 -11.05 2.82 6.66
C ASP A 55 -9.71 3.48 6.33
N CYS A 56 -8.73 2.73 5.83
CA CYS A 56 -7.42 3.29 5.49
C CYS A 56 -7.47 4.13 4.22
N GLN A 57 -6.86 5.31 4.25
CA GLN A 57 -6.71 6.17 3.09
C GLN A 57 -5.56 5.65 2.22
N ILE A 58 -5.87 5.19 1.01
CA ILE A 58 -4.87 4.79 0.01
C ILE A 58 -4.49 6.03 -0.80
N ILE A 59 -3.21 6.39 -0.79
CA ILE A 59 -2.66 7.55 -1.48
C ILE A 59 -1.73 7.03 -2.56
N ASN A 60 -2.08 7.24 -3.83
CA ASN A 60 -1.19 6.96 -4.95
C ASN A 60 -0.20 8.14 -5.11
N HIS A 61 1.02 7.98 -4.61
CA HIS A 61 2.12 8.92 -4.78
C HIS A 61 2.86 8.61 -6.09
N TYR A 62 2.17 8.85 -7.21
CA TYR A 62 2.79 8.79 -8.51
C TYR A 62 3.54 10.11 -8.78
N GLY A 63 4.88 10.04 -8.83
CA GLY A 63 5.68 11.12 -9.41
C GLY A 63 5.41 11.22 -10.91
N PRO A 64 5.63 12.36 -11.56
CA PRO A 64 5.31 12.54 -12.97
C PRO A 64 6.10 11.51 -13.78
N PHE A 65 5.38 10.57 -14.39
CA PHE A 65 5.97 9.70 -15.40
C PHE A 65 6.24 10.56 -16.61
N LYS A 66 7.51 10.91 -16.86
CA LYS A 66 7.89 11.40 -18.18
C LYS A 66 7.71 10.23 -19.14
N LYS A 67 6.62 10.24 -19.92
CA LYS A 67 6.65 9.57 -21.23
C LYS A 67 7.68 10.32 -22.07
N PRO A 68 8.71 9.67 -22.65
CA PRO A 68 9.30 10.22 -23.85
C PRO A 68 8.22 10.18 -24.95
N LEU A 69 8.10 11.30 -25.65
CA LEU A 69 7.36 11.43 -26.90
C LEU A 69 7.85 10.42 -27.93
#